data_AF-A0A6P0K5D3-F1
#
_entry.id   AF-A0A6P0K5D3-F1
#
_cell.length_a   1.000
_cell.length_b   1.000
_cell.length_c   1.000
_cell.angle_alpha   90.00
_cell.angle_beta   90.00
_cell.angle_gamma   90.00
#
_symmetry.space_group_name_H-M   'P 1'
#
loop_
_entity.id
_entity.type
_entity.pdbx_description
1 polymer ?
#
loop_
_entity_poly.entity_id
_entity_poly.type
_entity_poly.pdbx_seq_one_letter_code
_entity_poly.pdbx_strand_id
1 'polypeptide(L)'
;MGQPAAKQGDQIIAVDTHIVMVPGTPPVPTPLPHPFSGIINNNLSSNVKIMGMPAATVDSTADNNPPHIPTPPGTAFQQPPANKATIKIGSPTVKINGKMAARNGDVAQTCNDPVDLPIGKIIAVGTVFIG
;
A
#
# COMPACT_ATOMS: atom_id res chain seq x y z
N MET A 1 -17.09 12.75 -10.72
CA MET A 1 -16.03 13.78 -10.72
C MET A 1 -14.70 13.05 -10.68
N GLY A 2 -13.69 13.50 -11.44
CA GLY A 2 -12.39 12.83 -11.46
C GLY A 2 -11.68 12.92 -10.11
N GLN A 3 -10.79 11.96 -9.83
CA GLN A 3 -9.92 11.93 -8.66
C GLN A 3 -8.48 12.24 -9.08
N PRO A 4 -7.65 12.86 -8.22
CA PRO A 4 -6.24 13.05 -8.51
C PRO A 4 -5.58 11.74 -8.95
N ALA A 5 -4.88 11.77 -10.08
CA ALA A 5 -4.20 10.62 -10.64
C ALA A 5 -2.94 10.30 -9.83
N ALA A 6 -2.79 9.02 -9.45
CA ALA A 6 -1.68 8.57 -8.64
C ALA A 6 -0.40 8.42 -9.48
N LYS A 7 0.73 8.75 -8.86
CA LYS A 7 2.06 8.71 -9.48
C LYS A 7 3.12 8.28 -8.47
N GLN A 8 4.35 8.08 -8.95
CA GLN A 8 5.49 7.83 -8.09
C GLN A 8 5.62 8.91 -6.99
N GLY A 9 5.83 8.47 -5.75
CA GLY A 9 5.96 9.33 -4.58
C GLY A 9 4.66 9.59 -3.83
N ASP A 10 3.49 9.31 -4.43
CA ASP A 10 2.23 9.28 -3.69
C ASP A 10 2.22 8.12 -2.69
N GLN A 11 1.31 8.17 -1.71
CA GLN A 11 1.32 7.22 -0.59
C GLN A 11 0.15 6.24 -0.65
N ILE A 12 0.35 5.07 -0.05
CA ILE A 12 -0.71 4.15 0.35
C ILE A 12 -0.74 4.12 1.87
N ILE A 13 -1.89 4.43 2.46
CA ILE A 13 -2.10 4.40 3.91
C ILE A 13 -3.04 3.26 4.30
N ALA A 14 -2.75 2.60 5.43
CA ALA A 14 -3.61 1.62 6.06
C ALA A 14 -3.28 1.47 7.56
N VAL A 15 -4.07 0.68 8.25
CA VAL A 15 -3.69 0.08 9.54
C VAL A 15 -3.72 -1.42 9.32
N ASP A 16 -2.54 -2.02 9.18
CA ASP A 16 -2.38 -3.45 9.00
C ASP A 16 -2.52 -4.18 10.34
N THR A 17 -2.86 -5.45 10.30
CA THR A 17 -2.76 -6.37 11.43
C THR A 17 -1.58 -7.29 11.23
N HIS A 18 -0.68 -7.36 12.20
CA HIS A 18 0.42 -8.35 12.25
C HIS A 18 0.35 -9.11 13.56
N ILE A 19 0.69 -10.39 13.53
CA ILE A 19 0.75 -11.23 14.71
C ILE A 19 2.13 -11.08 15.34
N VAL A 20 2.16 -10.57 16.56
CA VAL A 20 3.37 -10.40 17.35
C VAL A 20 3.43 -11.45 18.45
N MET A 21 4.59 -12.04 18.66
CA MET A 21 4.86 -13.01 19.72
C MET A 21 5.14 -12.26 21.02
N VAL A 22 4.20 -12.34 21.95
CA VAL A 22 4.33 -11.77 23.30
C VAL A 22 5.05 -12.78 24.21
N PRO A 23 6.09 -12.35 24.96
CA PRO A 23 6.79 -13.24 25.89
C PRO A 23 5.87 -13.89 26.92
N GLY A 24 6.08 -15.19 27.14
CA GLY A 24 5.31 -16.05 28.05
C GLY A 24 5.82 -17.49 27.98
N THR A 25 5.24 -18.39 28.77
CA THR A 25 5.57 -19.82 28.74
C THR A 25 4.32 -20.66 28.44
N PRO A 26 4.02 -20.99 27.16
CA PRO A 26 4.73 -20.61 25.93
C PRO A 26 4.44 -19.16 25.46
N PRO A 27 5.19 -18.61 24.49
CA PRO A 27 4.87 -17.32 23.87
C PRO A 27 3.46 -17.29 23.27
N VAL A 28 2.78 -16.14 23.36
CA VAL A 28 1.39 -15.98 22.92
C VAL A 28 1.33 -15.17 21.62
N PRO A 29 0.83 -15.76 20.50
CA PRO A 29 0.58 -15.01 19.27
C PRO A 29 -0.54 -13.99 19.50
N THR A 30 -0.26 -12.71 19.28
CA THR A 30 -1.21 -11.62 19.53
C THR A 30 -1.34 -10.76 18.28
N PRO A 31 -2.51 -10.72 17.63
CA PRO A 31 -2.77 -9.80 16.52
C PRO A 31 -2.77 -8.35 17.03
N LEU A 32 -1.90 -7.50 16.49
CA LEU A 32 -1.77 -6.10 16.87
C LEU A 32 -1.83 -5.18 15.64
N PRO A 33 -2.44 -3.99 15.77
CA PRO A 33 -2.51 -3.01 14.69
C PRO A 33 -1.16 -2.33 14.46
N HIS A 34 -0.76 -2.18 13.21
CA HIS A 34 0.47 -1.49 12.79
C HIS A 34 0.16 -0.49 11.67
N PRO A 35 0.58 0.78 11.79
CA PRO A 35 0.37 1.77 10.74
C PRO A 35 1.17 1.39 9.49
N PHE A 36 0.53 1.47 8.33
CA PHE A 36 1.18 1.34 7.03
C PHE A 36 1.15 2.70 6.34
N SER A 37 2.32 3.20 5.94
CA SER A 37 2.48 4.43 5.17
C SER A 37 3.51 4.18 4.08
N GLY A 38 3.08 3.53 3.00
CA GLY A 38 3.95 3.10 1.93
C GLY A 38 4.08 4.12 0.81
N ILE A 39 5.29 4.30 0.28
CA ILE A 39 5.56 5.19 -0.85
C ILE A 39 5.45 4.38 -2.15
N ILE A 40 4.59 4.82 -3.07
CA ILE A 40 4.46 4.22 -4.40
C ILE A 40 5.73 4.49 -5.19
N ASN A 41 6.48 3.43 -5.51
CA ASN A 41 7.85 3.56 -6.04
C ASN A 41 8.24 2.48 -7.05
N ASN A 42 7.39 1.50 -7.31
CA ASN A 42 7.72 0.33 -8.12
C ASN A 42 6.55 -0.06 -9.05
N ASN A 43 6.85 -0.82 -10.11
CA ASN A 43 5.87 -1.26 -11.11
C ASN A 43 5.04 -0.11 -11.71
N LEU A 44 5.71 1.00 -12.01
CA LEU A 44 5.13 2.24 -12.54
C LEU A 44 5.15 2.25 -14.07
N SER A 45 4.40 3.17 -14.68
CA SER A 45 4.47 3.40 -16.12
C SER A 45 5.88 3.81 -16.56
N SER A 46 6.39 3.21 -17.62
CA SER A 46 7.72 3.53 -18.16
C SER A 46 7.73 4.80 -19.03
N ASN A 47 6.57 5.25 -19.51
CA ASN A 47 6.49 6.32 -20.51
C ASN A 47 5.38 7.35 -20.26
N VAL A 48 4.38 7.06 -19.42
CA VAL A 48 3.35 8.04 -19.03
C VAL A 48 3.75 8.67 -17.72
N LYS A 49 3.82 10.00 -17.73
CA LYS A 49 4.13 10.81 -16.56
C LYS A 49 2.93 11.65 -16.15
N ILE A 50 2.62 11.67 -14.87
CA ILE A 50 1.68 12.59 -14.23
C ILE A 50 2.52 13.58 -13.46
N MET A 51 2.39 14.88 -13.76
CA MET A 51 3.19 15.93 -13.11
C MET A 51 4.70 15.68 -13.18
N GLY A 52 5.19 15.13 -14.30
CA GLY A 52 6.61 14.80 -14.49
C GLY A 52 7.09 13.49 -13.83
N MET A 53 6.25 12.83 -13.02
CA MET A 53 6.56 11.58 -12.33
C MET A 53 5.90 10.38 -13.01
N PRO A 54 6.52 9.19 -13.04
CA PRO A 54 5.90 7.97 -13.57
C PRO A 54 4.52 7.71 -12.98
N ALA A 55 3.54 7.46 -13.85
CA ALA A 55 2.15 7.21 -13.44
C ALA A 55 1.99 5.84 -12.77
N ALA A 56 1.13 5.79 -11.74
CA ALA A 56 0.76 4.54 -11.08
C ALA A 56 -0.47 3.91 -11.74
N THR A 57 -0.50 2.59 -11.77
CA THR A 57 -1.59 1.79 -12.28
C THR A 57 -1.92 0.68 -11.30
N VAL A 58 -2.95 -0.11 -11.59
CA VAL A 58 -3.06 -1.45 -10.99
C VAL A 58 -1.74 -2.22 -11.18
N ASP A 59 -1.38 -2.98 -10.14
CA ASP A 59 -0.10 -3.66 -9.94
C ASP A 59 1.12 -2.78 -9.61
N SER A 60 1.01 -1.45 -9.62
CA SER A 60 2.05 -0.62 -9.03
C SER A 60 2.17 -0.92 -7.53
N THR A 61 3.38 -0.88 -7.01
CA THR A 61 3.68 -1.28 -5.64
C THR A 61 4.27 -0.15 -4.82
N ALA A 62 4.08 -0.26 -3.51
CA ALA A 62 4.63 0.67 -2.53
C ALA A 62 5.41 -0.07 -1.44
N ASP A 63 6.41 0.62 -0.91
CA ASP A 63 7.23 0.18 0.22
C ASP A 63 6.82 0.90 1.49
N ASN A 64 6.46 0.16 2.54
CA ASN A 64 6.14 0.73 3.85
C ASN A 64 7.37 1.46 4.43
N ASN A 65 7.17 2.69 4.90
CA ASN A 65 8.25 3.47 5.49
C ASN A 65 7.75 4.30 6.70
N PRO A 66 8.21 4.03 7.92
CA PRO A 66 9.19 2.99 8.29
C PRO A 66 8.61 1.57 8.12
N PRO A 67 9.48 0.54 7.97
CA PRO A 67 9.04 -0.85 8.03
C PRO A 67 8.37 -1.19 9.38
N HIS A 68 7.48 -2.17 9.36
CA HIS A 68 6.83 -2.71 10.54
C HIS A 68 7.88 -3.24 11.52
N ILE A 69 7.73 -2.86 12.78
CA ILE A 69 8.54 -3.34 13.90
C ILE A 69 7.63 -4.07 14.89
N PRO A 70 8.11 -5.14 15.56
CA PRO A 70 7.33 -5.78 16.62
C PRO A 70 7.02 -4.75 17.71
N THR A 71 5.73 -4.47 17.93
CA THR A 71 5.33 -3.52 18.97
C THR A 71 5.35 -4.17 20.36
N PRO A 72 5.85 -3.48 21.40
CA PRO A 72 5.74 -3.95 22.78
C PRO A 72 4.28 -4.27 23.15
N PRO A 73 4.02 -5.31 23.98
CA PRO A 73 4.99 -6.12 24.72
C PRO A 73 5.66 -7.23 23.89
N GLY A 74 5.31 -7.36 22.61
CA GLY A 74 5.89 -8.38 21.73
C GLY A 74 7.32 -8.07 21.33
N THR A 75 8.07 -9.14 21.04
CA THR A 75 9.52 -9.05 20.72
C THR A 75 9.87 -9.53 19.33
N ALA A 76 8.98 -10.26 18.67
CA ALA A 76 9.16 -10.76 17.30
C ALA A 76 7.80 -10.90 16.61
N PHE A 77 7.76 -10.86 15.29
CA PHE A 77 6.57 -11.26 14.54
C PHE A 77 6.47 -12.78 14.47
N GLN A 78 5.24 -13.32 14.38
CA GLN A 78 5.02 -14.71 14.04
C GLN A 78 5.50 -15.00 12.61
N GLN A 79 5.25 -14.07 11.70
CA GLN A 79 5.74 -14.06 10.33
C GLN A 79 6.33 -12.68 10.00
N PRO A 80 7.54 -12.58 9.41
CA PRO A 80 8.09 -11.30 8.99
C PRO A 80 7.14 -10.55 8.02
N PRO A 81 6.76 -9.29 8.31
CA PRO A 81 5.90 -8.51 7.42
C PRO A 81 6.59 -8.22 6.09
N ALA A 82 5.87 -8.38 4.98
CA ALA A 82 6.41 -8.08 3.66
C ALA A 82 6.71 -6.58 3.46
N ASN A 83 6.04 -5.69 4.22
CA ASN A 83 6.18 -4.23 4.10
C ASN A 83 5.89 -3.70 2.69
N LYS A 84 4.97 -4.36 1.98
CA LYS A 84 4.59 -4.02 0.61
C LYS A 84 3.10 -3.74 0.51
N ALA A 85 2.74 -2.88 -0.44
CA ALA A 85 1.39 -2.78 -0.95
C ALA A 85 1.36 -2.96 -2.47
N THR A 86 0.24 -3.46 -2.99
CA THR A 86 -0.03 -3.55 -4.43
C THR A 86 -1.38 -2.93 -4.74
N ILE A 87 -1.43 -1.99 -5.67
CA ILE A 87 -2.70 -1.37 -6.10
C ILE A 87 -3.54 -2.42 -6.83
N LYS A 88 -4.80 -2.59 -6.40
CA LYS A 88 -5.73 -3.60 -6.94
C LYS A 88 -6.90 -3.01 -7.72
N ILE A 89 -7.29 -1.79 -7.40
CA ILE A 89 -8.39 -1.08 -8.07
C ILE A 89 -7.84 0.19 -8.70
N GLY A 90 -8.39 0.57 -9.84
CA GLY A 90 -8.08 1.81 -10.55
C GLY A 90 -9.31 2.36 -11.25
N SER A 91 -9.10 3.28 -12.18
CA SER A 91 -10.14 3.80 -13.06
C SER A 91 -10.78 2.69 -13.91
N PRO A 92 -12.13 2.63 -13.98
CA PRO A 92 -12.81 1.68 -14.85
C PRO A 92 -12.71 2.04 -16.34
N THR A 93 -12.41 3.31 -16.66
CA THR A 93 -12.50 3.85 -18.03
C THR A 93 -11.16 4.34 -18.57
N VAL A 94 -10.22 4.74 -17.72
CA VAL A 94 -8.92 5.26 -18.14
C VAL A 94 -7.84 4.22 -17.89
N LYS A 95 -7.13 3.89 -18.97
CA LYS A 95 -6.02 2.96 -18.93
C LYS A 95 -4.70 3.66 -19.24
N ILE A 96 -3.67 3.34 -18.49
CA ILE A 96 -2.27 3.71 -18.74
C ILE A 96 -1.52 2.41 -19.02
N ASN A 97 -0.85 2.33 -20.18
CA ASN A 97 -0.19 1.11 -20.66
C ASN A 97 -1.11 -0.14 -20.63
N GLY A 98 -2.40 0.05 -20.94
CA GLY A 98 -3.39 -1.04 -20.94
C GLY A 98 -3.90 -1.46 -19.55
N LYS A 99 -3.37 -0.89 -18.47
CA LYS A 99 -3.80 -1.15 -17.08
C LYS A 99 -4.67 -0.02 -16.55
N MET A 100 -5.59 -0.33 -15.63
CA MET A 100 -6.42 0.69 -14.97
C MET A 100 -5.53 1.72 -14.28
N ALA A 101 -5.72 3.01 -14.60
CA ALA A 101 -4.95 4.09 -13.99
C ALA A 101 -5.33 4.25 -12.52
N ALA A 102 -4.35 4.34 -11.62
CA ALA A 102 -4.62 4.47 -10.20
C ALA A 102 -4.96 5.92 -9.83
N ARG A 103 -5.83 6.11 -8.84
CA ARG A 103 -6.32 7.42 -8.40
C ARG A 103 -6.37 7.52 -6.89
N ASN A 104 -6.52 8.73 -6.40
CA ASN A 104 -6.80 8.99 -4.98
C ASN A 104 -8.03 8.18 -4.50
N GLY A 105 -7.88 7.50 -3.37
CA GLY A 105 -8.92 6.68 -2.75
C GLY A 105 -9.10 5.27 -3.34
N ASP A 106 -8.42 4.94 -4.44
CA ASP A 106 -8.42 3.58 -4.97
C ASP A 106 -7.73 2.62 -3.98
N VAL A 107 -8.07 1.34 -4.10
CA VAL A 107 -7.72 0.30 -3.12
C VAL A 107 -6.38 -0.36 -3.46
N ALA A 108 -5.56 -0.55 -2.43
CA ALA A 108 -4.37 -1.37 -2.45
C ALA A 108 -4.46 -2.51 -1.42
N GLN A 109 -3.87 -3.65 -1.78
CA GLN A 109 -3.64 -4.76 -0.87
C GLN A 109 -2.35 -4.51 -0.09
N THR A 110 -2.41 -4.61 1.24
CA THR A 110 -1.28 -4.39 2.17
C THR A 110 -0.98 -5.66 2.98
N CYS A 111 0.24 -5.76 3.51
CA CYS A 111 0.72 -6.94 4.22
C CYS A 111 0.00 -7.12 5.57
N ASN A 112 -0.93 -8.06 5.64
CA ASN A 112 -1.67 -8.36 6.87
C ASN A 112 -1.50 -9.85 7.20
N ASP A 113 -1.60 -10.18 8.47
CA ASP A 113 -1.68 -11.58 8.92
C ASP A 113 -3.15 -11.99 9.13
N PRO A 114 -3.51 -13.26 8.82
CA PRO A 114 -2.67 -14.29 8.22
C PRO A 114 -2.51 -14.16 6.69
N VAL A 115 -3.22 -13.22 6.06
CA VAL A 115 -3.20 -12.98 4.62
C VAL A 115 -3.29 -11.49 4.32
N ASP A 116 -2.63 -11.06 3.24
CA ASP A 116 -2.68 -9.67 2.78
C ASP A 116 -4.12 -9.21 2.47
N LEU A 117 -4.48 -8.00 2.90
CA LEU A 117 -5.85 -7.48 2.81
C LEU A 117 -5.97 -6.22 1.94
N PRO A 118 -7.04 -6.06 1.15
CA PRO A 118 -7.30 -4.89 0.29
C PRO A 118 -7.89 -3.70 1.09
N ILE A 119 -7.20 -3.28 2.14
CA ILE A 119 -7.64 -2.20 3.04
C ILE A 119 -6.89 -0.89 2.83
N GLY A 120 -5.78 -0.92 2.08
CA GLY A 120 -4.98 0.25 1.80
C GLY A 120 -5.70 1.24 0.89
N LYS A 121 -5.47 2.52 1.13
CA LYS A 121 -6.01 3.63 0.35
C LYS A 121 -4.90 4.50 -0.20
N ILE A 122 -4.97 4.78 -1.49
CA ILE A 122 -4.05 5.72 -2.14
C ILE A 122 -4.39 7.14 -1.68
N ILE A 123 -3.36 7.88 -1.25
CA ILE A 123 -3.38 9.32 -1.04
C ILE A 123 -2.57 9.95 -2.16
N ALA A 124 -3.28 10.46 -3.17
CA ALA A 124 -2.67 11.10 -4.32
C ALA A 124 -3.05 12.58 -4.37
N VAL A 125 -2.06 13.43 -4.66
CA VAL A 125 -2.23 14.88 -4.83
C VAL A 125 -1.75 15.31 -6.20
N GLY A 126 -2.45 16.25 -6.84
CA GLY A 126 -2.03 16.74 -8.15
C GLY A 126 -3.12 17.49 -8.89
N THR A 127 -2.77 17.97 -10.09
CA THR A 127 -3.67 18.73 -10.97
C THR A 127 -4.19 17.90 -12.14
N VAL A 128 -3.75 16.65 -12.29
CA VAL A 128 -4.29 15.69 -13.28
C VAL A 128 -5.37 14.87 -12.60
N PHE A 129 -6.58 14.91 -13.14
CA PHE A 129 -7.73 14.18 -12.61
C PHE A 129 -8.17 13.08 -13.59
N ILE A 130 -8.40 11.88 -13.06
CA ILE A 130 -8.85 10.72 -13.83
C ILE A 130 -10.23 10.27 -13.31
N GLY A 131 -11.13 10.02 -14.26
CA GLY A 131 -12.50 9.54 -14.02
C GLY A 131 -12.59 8.11 -13.54
#